data_AF-A0A873P884-F1
#
_entry.id   AF-A0A873P884-F1
#
_cell.length_a   1.000
_cell.length_b   1.000
_cell.length_c   1.000
_cell.angle_alpha   90.00
_cell.angle_beta   90.00
_cell.angle_gamma   90.00
#
_symmetry.space_group_name_H-M   'P 1'
#
loop_
_entity.id
_entity.type
_entity.pdbx_description
1 polymer ?
#
loop_
_entity_poly.entity_id
_entity_poly.type
_entity_poly.pdbx_seq_one_letter_code
_entity_poly.pdbx_strand_id
1 'polypeptide(L)'
;DRIETACIGWFTLEYVLRLISSPNKLHFALSFMNIIDALAILPFYVSLTLTHLGATLMELTNVQQAIQALRIMRIARIFKLARHSSGLQTLTYALKSSFKELGLLLMYLAVGIFVFSAVGYTMEQSHPDTLFKSIPQSFWWA
;
A
#
# COMPACT_ATOMS: atom_id res chain seq x y z
N ASP A 1 -12.17 -13.91 -14.47
CA ASP A 1 -11.23 -14.97 -14.03
C ASP A 1 -10.20 -15.39 -15.06
N ARG A 2 -10.58 -15.86 -16.26
CA ARG A 2 -9.60 -16.33 -17.26
C ARG A 2 -8.61 -15.25 -17.73
N ILE A 3 -9.09 -14.03 -17.97
CA ILE A 3 -8.24 -12.88 -18.35
C ILE A 3 -7.27 -12.54 -17.22
N GLU A 4 -7.74 -12.46 -15.97
CA GLU A 4 -6.89 -12.18 -14.82
C GLU A 4 -5.79 -13.25 -14.67
N THR A 5 -6.15 -14.53 -14.81
CA THR A 5 -5.19 -15.64 -14.73
C THR A 5 -4.15 -15.58 -15.85
N ALA A 6 -4.55 -15.27 -17.08
CA ALA A 6 -3.64 -15.11 -18.21
C ALA A 6 -2.69 -13.91 -18.03
N CYS A 7 -3.20 -12.76 -17.58
CA CYS A 7 -2.39 -11.58 -17.28
C CYS A 7 -1.36 -11.86 -16.18
N ILE A 8 -1.76 -12.58 -15.13
CA ILE A 8 -0.87 -12.93 -14.03
C ILE A 8 0.16 -13.95 -14.49
N GLY A 9 -0.24 -14.95 -15.29
CA GLY A 9 0.69 -15.86 -15.96
C GLY A 9 1.75 -15.11 -16.75
N TRP A 10 1.35 -14.14 -17.57
CA TRP A 10 2.29 -13.28 -18.29
C TRP A 10 3.23 -12.49 -17.36
N PHE A 11 2.69 -11.87 -16.31
CA PHE A 11 3.51 -11.12 -15.34
C PHE A 11 4.50 -11.99 -14.56
N THR A 12 4.11 -13.22 -14.25
CA THR A 12 4.98 -14.17 -13.56
C THR A 12 6.11 -14.61 -14.47
N LEU A 13 5.81 -14.89 -15.75
CA LEU A 13 6.82 -15.20 -16.76
C LEU A 13 7.78 -14.04 -16.97
N GLU A 14 7.27 -12.81 -17.10
CA GLU A 14 8.09 -11.60 -17.21
C GLU A 14 9.03 -11.42 -16.00
N TYR A 15 8.51 -11.63 -14.79
CA TYR A 15 9.30 -11.54 -13.54
C TYR A 15 10.38 -12.63 -13.47
N VAL A 16 10.02 -13.89 -13.76
CA VAL A 16 10.95 -15.04 -13.73
C VAL A 16 12.05 -14.88 -14.78
N LEU A 17 11.72 -14.47 -16.00
CA LEU A 17 12.72 -14.21 -17.04
C LEU A 17 13.71 -13.12 -16.61
N ARG A 18 13.23 -12.03 -16.02
CA ARG A 18 14.12 -10.99 -15.49
C ARG A 18 15.00 -11.49 -14.34
N LEU A 19 14.47 -12.33 -13.46
CA LEU A 19 15.21 -12.91 -12.33
C LEU A 19 16.31 -13.89 -12.80
N ILE A 20 16.04 -14.67 -13.85
CA ILE A 20 17.02 -15.60 -14.42
C ILE A 20 18.14 -14.83 -15.14
N SER A 21 17.78 -13.82 -15.95
CA SER A 21 18.74 -13.01 -16.71
C SER A 21 19.58 -12.06 -15.85
N SER A 22 19.20 -11.84 -14.58
CA SER A 22 19.91 -10.93 -13.69
C SER A 22 21.13 -11.61 -13.04
N PRO A 23 22.32 -10.98 -13.04
CA PRO A 23 23.54 -11.57 -12.50
C PRO A 23 23.49 -11.75 -10.98
N ASN A 24 22.85 -10.83 -10.26
CA ASN A 24 22.70 -10.86 -8.80
C ASN A 24 21.23 -10.96 -8.37
N LYS A 25 20.76 -12.18 -8.10
CA LYS A 25 19.34 -12.47 -7.81
C LYS A 25 18.81 -11.76 -6.56
N LEU A 26 19.62 -11.68 -5.50
CA LEU A 26 19.23 -11.01 -4.24
C LEU A 26 19.09 -9.50 -4.41
N HIS A 27 20.05 -8.87 -5.09
CA HIS A 27 19.98 -7.44 -5.38
C HIS A 27 18.81 -7.12 -6.30
N PHE A 28 18.53 -7.99 -7.28
CA PHE A 28 17.36 -7.86 -8.14
C PHE A 28 16.06 -7.95 -7.32
N ALA A 29 15.90 -8.96 -6.47
CA ALA A 29 14.68 -9.14 -5.66
C ALA A 29 14.44 -7.98 -4.68
N LEU A 30 15.50 -7.37 -4.15
CA LEU A 30 15.42 -6.24 -3.21
C LEU A 30 15.27 -4.86 -3.88
N SER A 31 15.36 -4.77 -5.20
CA SER A 31 15.13 -3.52 -5.91
C SER A 31 13.66 -3.11 -5.84
N PHE A 32 13.40 -1.85 -5.49
CA PHE A 32 12.05 -1.30 -5.28
C PHE A 32 11.06 -1.64 -6.41
N MET A 33 11.49 -1.51 -7.66
CA MET A 33 10.65 -1.81 -8.82
C MET A 33 10.31 -3.30 -8.95
N ASN A 34 11.21 -4.19 -8.54
CA ASN A 34 11.00 -5.64 -8.60
C ASN A 34 10.18 -6.15 -7.40
N ILE A 35 10.25 -5.46 -6.26
CA ILE A 35 9.34 -5.69 -5.14
C ILE A 35 7.89 -5.39 -5.57
N ILE A 36 7.66 -4.29 -6.30
CA ILE A 36 6.33 -3.97 -6.85
C ILE A 36 5.86 -5.05 -7.84
N ASP A 37 6.73 -5.53 -8.72
CA ASP A 37 6.40 -6.63 -9.65
C ASP A 37 6.01 -7.91 -8.89
N ALA A 38 6.70 -8.24 -7.79
CA ALA A 38 6.37 -9.39 -6.95
C ALA A 38 5.02 -9.20 -6.21
N LEU A 39 4.79 -8.01 -5.63
CA LEU A 39 3.53 -7.64 -4.98
C LEU A 39 2.35 -7.65 -5.94
N ALA A 40 2.56 -7.38 -7.22
CA ALA A 40 1.53 -7.43 -8.25
C ALA A 40 1.00 -8.86 -8.49
N ILE A 41 1.86 -9.88 -8.44
CA ILE A 41 1.50 -11.29 -8.71
C ILE A 41 1.07 -12.04 -7.44
N LEU A 42 1.59 -11.64 -6.26
CA LEU A 42 1.41 -12.31 -4.98
C LEU A 42 -0.06 -12.55 -4.58
N PRO A 43 -0.99 -11.58 -4.71
CA PRO A 43 -2.39 -11.77 -4.29
C PRO A 43 -3.09 -12.97 -4.92
N PHE A 44 -2.71 -13.34 -6.15
CA PHE A 44 -3.32 -14.47 -6.86
C PHE A 44 -2.81 -15.80 -6.34
N TYR A 45 -1.50 -15.95 -6.17
CA TYR A 45 -0.92 -17.17 -5.61
C TYR A 45 -1.37 -17.40 -4.17
N VAL A 46 -1.40 -16.34 -3.36
CA VAL A 46 -1.88 -16.45 -1.98
C VAL A 46 -3.36 -16.83 -1.94
N SER A 47 -4.21 -16.19 -2.76
CA SER A 47 -5.63 -16.56 -2.87
C SER A 47 -5.83 -18.01 -3.34
N LEU A 48 -5.02 -18.48 -4.30
CA LEU A 48 -5.05 -19.85 -4.80
C LEU A 48 -4.66 -20.84 -3.68
N THR A 49 -3.56 -20.59 -2.98
CA THR A 49 -3.12 -21.43 -1.85
C THR A 49 -4.13 -21.44 -0.70
N LEU A 50 -4.73 -20.30 -0.34
CA LEU A 50 -5.78 -20.23 0.68
C LEU A 50 -7.03 -21.03 0.28
N THR A 51 -7.41 -20.99 -1.00
CA THR A 51 -8.58 -21.73 -1.48
C THR A 51 -8.33 -23.24 -1.54
N HIS A 52 -7.11 -23.67 -1.90
CA HIS A 52 -6.76 -25.08 -2.02
C HIS A 52 -6.29 -25.76 -0.72
N LEU A 53 -5.52 -25.05 0.13
CA LEU A 53 -4.97 -25.57 1.40
C LEU A 53 -5.71 -25.05 2.64
N GLY A 54 -6.29 -23.84 2.58
CA GLY A 54 -6.84 -23.15 3.75
C GLY A 54 -8.29 -23.50 4.07
N ALA A 55 -9.05 -24.03 3.10
CA ALA A 55 -10.42 -24.49 3.31
C ALA A 55 -10.52 -25.67 4.31
N THR A 56 -9.42 -26.36 4.57
CA THR A 56 -9.35 -27.51 5.50
C THR A 56 -8.81 -27.16 6.90
N LEU A 57 -8.23 -25.98 7.14
CA LEU A 57 -7.48 -25.70 8.38
C LEU A 57 -7.84 -24.40 9.11
N MET A 58 -8.56 -23.45 8.50
CA MET A 58 -8.75 -22.12 9.08
C MET A 58 -10.23 -21.68 9.08
N GLU A 59 -10.71 -21.16 10.21
CA GLU A 59 -12.07 -20.64 10.37
C GLU A 59 -12.42 -19.65 9.24
N LEU A 60 -13.59 -19.84 8.61
CA LEU A 60 -14.03 -19.11 7.42
C LEU A 60 -13.98 -17.58 7.56
N THR A 61 -14.13 -17.05 8.79
CA THR A 61 -14.13 -15.60 9.08
C THR A 61 -12.78 -14.94 8.85
N ASN A 62 -11.69 -15.57 9.31
CA ASN A 62 -10.32 -15.05 9.12
C ASN A 62 -9.89 -15.16 7.65
N VAL A 63 -10.32 -16.22 6.95
CA VAL A 63 -10.04 -16.42 5.53
C VAL A 63 -10.73 -15.34 4.68
N GLN A 64 -11.97 -14.99 5.00
CA GLN A 64 -12.71 -13.96 4.27
C GLN A 64 -12.09 -12.57 4.41
N GLN A 65 -11.65 -12.20 5.62
CA GLN A 65 -10.92 -10.94 5.85
C GLN A 65 -9.58 -10.92 5.11
N ALA A 66 -8.83 -12.02 5.14
CA ALA A 66 -7.57 -12.14 4.41
C ALA A 66 -7.76 -11.99 2.89
N ILE A 67 -8.78 -12.64 2.31
CA ILE A 67 -9.13 -12.49 0.88
C ILE A 67 -9.49 -11.04 0.55
N GLN A 68 -10.22 -10.34 1.42
CA GLN A 68 -10.58 -8.94 1.21
C GLN A 68 -9.36 -8.02 1.25
N ALA A 69 -8.43 -8.22 2.18
CA ALA A 69 -7.16 -7.50 2.21
C ALA A 69 -6.31 -7.77 0.95
N LEU A 70 -6.27 -9.01 0.47
CA LEU A 70 -5.57 -9.38 -0.77
C LEU A 70 -6.19 -8.73 -2.02
N ARG A 71 -7.50 -8.47 -2.03
CA ARG A 71 -8.14 -7.72 -3.12
C ARG A 71 -7.62 -6.28 -3.18
N ILE A 72 -7.45 -5.61 -2.04
CA ILE A 72 -6.88 -4.26 -1.97
C ILE A 72 -5.45 -4.26 -2.51
N MET A 73 -4.65 -5.28 -2.18
CA MET A 73 -3.28 -5.41 -2.70
C MET A 73 -3.21 -5.50 -4.23
N ARG A 74 -4.27 -5.87 -4.94
CA ARG A 74 -4.28 -5.86 -6.42
C ARG A 74 -4.13 -4.46 -6.99
N ILE A 75 -4.50 -3.41 -6.24
CA ILE A 75 -4.24 -2.01 -6.63
C ILE A 75 -2.74 -1.78 -6.79
N ALA A 76 -1.88 -2.52 -6.06
CA ALA A 76 -0.44 -2.42 -6.20
C ALA A 76 0.06 -2.66 -7.65
N ARG A 77 -0.69 -3.43 -8.46
CA ARG A 77 -0.40 -3.66 -9.88
C ARG A 77 -0.38 -2.37 -10.70
N ILE A 78 -1.14 -1.34 -10.29
CA ILE A 78 -1.14 -0.04 -10.97
C ILE A 78 0.23 0.64 -10.90
N PHE A 79 0.99 0.41 -9.82
CA PHE A 79 2.34 0.95 -9.68
C PHE A 79 3.34 0.29 -10.65
N LYS A 80 3.00 -0.83 -11.29
CA LYS A 80 3.80 -1.35 -12.41
C LYS A 80 3.84 -0.36 -13.58
N LEU A 81 2.78 0.44 -13.77
CA LEU A 81 2.76 1.55 -14.74
C LEU A 81 3.81 2.61 -14.41
N ALA A 82 4.24 2.74 -13.15
CA ALA A 82 5.31 3.67 -12.76
C ALA A 82 6.62 3.38 -13.48
N ARG A 83 6.89 2.13 -13.86
CA ARG A 83 8.08 1.78 -14.65
C ARG A 83 7.99 2.26 -16.09
N HIS A 84 6.80 2.38 -16.64
CA HIS A 84 6.60 2.79 -18.02
C HIS A 84 6.26 4.27 -18.16
N SER A 85 5.86 4.93 -17.06
CA SER A 85 5.59 6.36 -17.02
C SER A 85 6.82 7.14 -16.57
N SER A 86 7.42 7.88 -17.51
CA SER A 86 8.49 8.84 -17.22
C SER A 86 8.05 9.89 -16.20
N GLY A 87 6.78 10.33 -16.25
CA GLY A 87 6.23 11.28 -15.28
C GLY A 87 6.25 10.77 -13.84
N LEU A 88 5.88 9.50 -13.62
CA LEU A 88 5.87 8.91 -12.28
C LEU A 88 7.28 8.61 -11.75
N GLN A 89 8.23 8.32 -12.64
CA GLN A 89 9.65 8.21 -12.29
C GLN A 89 10.23 9.56 -11.86
N THR A 90 9.94 10.63 -12.61
CA THR A 90 10.37 11.99 -12.26
C THR A 90 9.76 12.42 -10.93
N LEU A 91 8.47 12.13 -10.69
CA LEU A 91 7.84 12.40 -9.40
C LEU A 91 8.54 11.64 -8.26
N THR A 92 8.84 10.36 -8.46
CA THR A 92 9.54 9.54 -7.45
C THR A 92 10.94 10.09 -7.17
N TYR A 93 11.66 10.51 -8.21
CA TYR A 93 12.98 11.11 -8.08
C TYR A 93 12.92 12.46 -7.33
N ALA A 94 11.98 13.32 -7.68
CA ALA A 94 11.76 14.60 -7.01
C ALA A 94 11.39 14.39 -5.53
N LEU A 95 10.47 13.47 -5.24
CA LEU A 95 10.10 13.10 -3.87
C LEU A 95 11.30 12.58 -3.08
N LYS A 96 12.15 11.75 -3.69
CA LYS A 96 13.36 11.24 -3.04
C LYS A 96 14.37 12.36 -2.75
N SER A 97 14.54 13.29 -3.68
CA SER A 97 15.44 14.44 -3.52
C SER A 97 14.99 15.36 -2.38
N SER A 98 13.68 15.59 -2.28
CA SER A 98 13.11 16.49 -1.27
C SER A 98 12.59 15.76 -0.03
N PHE A 99 12.92 14.47 0.18
CA PHE A 99 12.34 13.65 1.24
C PHE A 99 12.60 14.23 2.64
N LYS A 100 13.79 14.80 2.86
CA LYS A 100 14.15 15.46 4.13
C LYS A 100 13.31 16.70 4.39
N GLU A 101 13.12 17.53 3.36
CA GLU A 101 12.32 18.75 3.45
C GLU A 101 10.84 18.44 3.62
N LEU A 102 10.32 17.47 2.85
CA LEU A 102 8.97 16.95 2.98
C LEU A 102 8.71 16.38 4.38
N GLY A 103 9.66 15.62 4.93
CA GLY A 103 9.57 15.09 6.28
C GLY A 103 9.48 16.19 7.34
N LEU A 104 10.28 17.25 7.19
CA LEU A 104 10.23 18.41 8.09
C LEU A 104 8.89 19.15 7.98
N LEU A 105 8.39 19.35 6.75
CA LEU A 105 7.08 19.96 6.50
C LEU A 105 5.96 19.15 7.16
N LEU A 106 5.95 17.83 6.97
CA LEU A 106 4.98 16.93 7.57
C LEU A 106 5.06 16.92 9.10
N MET A 107 6.26 17.07 9.68
CA MET A 107 6.44 17.20 11.13
C MET A 107 5.78 18.48 11.65
N TYR A 108 6.00 19.62 10.99
CA TYR A 108 5.34 20.87 11.39
C TYR A 108 3.82 20.79 11.23
N LEU A 109 3.34 20.20 10.14
CA LEU A 109 1.92 19.97 9.92
C LEU A 109 1.33 19.08 11.03
N ALA A 110 2.00 17.98 11.39
CA ALA A 110 1.54 17.08 12.43
C ALA A 110 1.45 17.77 13.81
N VAL A 111 2.44 18.60 14.16
CA VAL A 111 2.39 19.41 15.40
C VAL A 111 1.22 20.40 15.34
N GLY A 112 1.01 21.06 14.19
CA GLY A 112 -0.12 21.95 13.96
C GLY A 112 -1.46 21.24 14.16
N ILE A 113 -1.69 20.13 13.45
CA ILE A 113 -2.90 19.30 13.57
C ILE A 113 -3.11 18.92 15.04
N PHE A 114 -2.08 18.43 15.73
CA PHE A 114 -2.20 18.03 17.13
C PHE A 114 -2.63 19.19 18.04
N VAL A 115 -2.00 20.36 17.92
CA VAL A 115 -2.31 21.53 18.75
C VAL A 115 -3.70 22.07 18.44
N PHE A 116 -4.05 22.27 17.17
CA PHE A 116 -5.36 22.82 16.78
C PHE A 116 -6.50 21.86 17.11
N SER A 117 -6.31 20.55 16.94
CA SER A 117 -7.29 19.56 17.38
C SER A 117 -7.46 19.51 18.89
N ALA A 118 -6.38 19.67 19.66
CA ALA A 118 -6.47 19.75 21.12
C ALA A 118 -7.25 21.00 21.56
N VAL A 119 -6.96 22.16 20.98
CA VAL A 119 -7.69 23.40 21.26
C VAL A 119 -9.17 23.26 20.86
N GLY A 120 -9.46 22.84 19.63
CA GLY A 120 -10.83 22.64 19.15
C GLY A 120 -11.62 21.65 20.00
N TYR A 121 -10.99 20.54 20.41
CA TYR A 121 -11.60 19.61 21.35
C TYR A 121 -11.93 20.28 22.70
N THR A 122 -10.97 20.98 23.31
CA THR A 122 -11.19 21.61 24.64
C THR A 122 -12.25 22.70 24.62
N MET A 123 -12.35 23.47 23.54
CA MET A 123 -13.36 24.52 23.39
C MET A 123 -14.76 23.94 23.24
N GLU A 124 -14.88 22.82 22.52
CA GLU A 124 -16.16 22.25 22.15
C GLU A 124 -16.63 21.14 23.12
N GLN A 125 -15.78 20.71 24.05
CA GLN A 125 -16.06 19.62 24.99
C GLN A 125 -17.29 19.87 25.87
N SER A 126 -17.64 21.14 26.12
CA SER A 126 -18.81 21.52 26.92
C SER A 126 -20.14 21.46 26.17
N HIS A 127 -20.14 21.29 24.85
CA HIS A 127 -21.36 21.24 24.04
C HIS A 127 -21.86 19.79 23.84
N PRO A 128 -23.11 19.45 24.20
CA PRO A 128 -23.62 18.08 24.12
C PRO A 128 -23.70 17.54 22.67
N ASP A 129 -23.89 18.42 21.68
CA ASP A 129 -24.04 18.07 20.25
C ASP A 129 -22.76 18.24 19.43
N THR A 130 -21.58 18.12 20.05
CA THR A 130 -20.31 18.25 19.31
C THR A 130 -19.89 16.99 18.54
N LEU A 131 -19.28 17.20 17.37
CA LEU A 131 -18.56 16.19 16.58
C LEU A 131 -17.14 15.92 17.11
N PHE A 132 -16.62 16.78 18.00
CA PHE A 132 -15.28 16.68 18.60
C PHE A 132 -15.31 15.73 19.80
N LYS A 133 -15.50 14.42 19.58
CA LYS A 133 -15.58 13.44 20.69
C LYS A 133 -14.23 13.04 21.26
N SER A 134 -13.14 13.16 20.49
CA SER A 134 -11.77 12.89 20.95
C SER A 134 -10.75 13.70 20.15
N ILE A 135 -9.59 13.99 20.74
CA ILE A 135 -8.50 14.72 20.07
C ILE A 135 -8.12 14.07 18.71
N PRO A 136 -7.93 12.73 18.60
CA PRO A 136 -7.60 12.11 17.31
C PRO A 136 -8.72 12.21 16.27
N GLN A 137 -9.99 12.20 16.69
CA GLN A 137 -11.10 12.39 15.75
C GLN A 137 -11.13 13.82 15.18
N SER A 138 -10.67 14.79 15.99
CA SER A 138 -10.57 16.19 15.59
C SER A 138 -9.40 16.48 14.64
N PHE A 139 -8.52 15.50 14.38
CA PHE A 139 -7.41 15.64 13.42
C PHE A 139 -7.89 15.88 11.98
N TRP A 140 -9.07 15.38 11.61
CA TRP A 140 -9.62 15.59 10.27
C TRP A 140 -10.04 17.06 10.03
N TRP A 141 -10.41 17.78 11.09
CA TRP A 141 -10.86 19.17 10.99
C TRP A 141 -9.71 20.18 11.00
N ALA A 142 -8.63 19.87 11.72
CA ALA A 142 -7.45 20.73 11.84
C ALA A 142 -6.57 20.67 10.59
#